data_AF-A0AAD7HNH3-F1
#
_entry.id   AF-A0AAD7HNH3-F1
#
_cell.length_a   1.000
_cell.length_b   1.000
_cell.length_c   1.000
_cell.angle_alpha   90.00
_cell.angle_beta   90.00
_cell.angle_gamma   90.00
#
_symmetry.space_group_name_H-M   'P 1'
#
loop_
_entity.id
_entity.type
_entity.pdbx_description
1 polymer ?
#
loop_
_entity_poly.entity_id
_entity_poly.type
_entity_poly.pdbx_seq_one_letter_code
_entity_poly.pdbx_strand_id
1 'polypeptide(L)'
;YNGAADFDRFEQWTYEVDTWLDFNSIPSRWAVRLIAAFVSGPASEYFMDFVATDSGSFKMKQIYSGLFEYCFPVEIRRNMRRDLLAAHQGDDEKIRNFIRRVTRLSKRLSDVSDRQMVQIVWDGALSYLRLKWADAGFDFETSSLSAL
;
A
#
# COMPACT_ATOMS: atom_id res chain seq x y z
N TYR A 1 -6.55 5.91 14.00
CA TYR A 1 -5.63 4.79 13.81
C TYR A 1 -4.85 4.51 15.09
N ASN A 2 -4.77 3.24 15.49
CA ASN A 2 -4.19 2.84 16.78
C ASN A 2 -2.72 2.35 16.68
N GLY A 3 -2.09 2.45 15.52
CA GLY A 3 -0.73 1.92 15.31
C GLY A 3 -0.64 0.43 14.95
N ALA A 4 -1.78 -0.25 14.73
CA ALA A 4 -1.75 -1.64 14.28
C ALA A 4 -1.11 -1.75 12.88
N ALA A 5 -0.16 -2.68 12.70
CA ALA A 5 0.53 -2.91 11.44
C ALA A 5 -0.34 -3.62 10.38
N ASP A 6 -1.51 -3.06 10.11
CA ASP A 6 -2.48 -3.48 9.11
C ASP A 6 -2.58 -2.37 8.06
N PHE A 7 -2.10 -2.67 6.86
CA PHE A 7 -2.02 -1.70 5.77
C PHE A 7 -3.40 -1.25 5.31
N ASP A 8 -4.38 -2.15 5.23
CA ASP A 8 -5.71 -1.81 4.73
C ASP A 8 -6.41 -0.87 5.73
N ARG A 9 -6.24 -1.10 7.03
CA ARG A 9 -6.72 -0.19 8.08
C ARG A 9 -6.01 1.15 8.04
N PHE A 10 -4.71 1.17 7.76
CA PHE A 10 -3.94 2.40 7.65
C PHE A 10 -4.38 3.24 6.44
N GLU A 11 -4.48 2.64 5.25
CA GLU A 11 -4.97 3.32 4.04
C GLU A 11 -6.39 3.84 4.23
N GLN A 12 -7.30 3.01 4.77
CA GLN A 12 -8.66 3.43 5.06
C GLN A 12 -8.68 4.65 6.00
N TRP A 13 -7.88 4.62 7.07
CA TRP A 13 -7.79 5.75 7.99
C TRP A 13 -7.23 7.02 7.32
N THR A 14 -6.21 6.91 6.47
CA THR A 14 -5.68 8.08 5.74
C THR A 14 -6.74 8.72 4.84
N TYR A 15 -7.52 7.88 4.13
CA TYR A 15 -8.61 8.34 3.29
C TYR A 15 -9.73 9.02 4.11
N GLU A 16 -10.12 8.43 5.24
CA GLU A 16 -11.14 8.99 6.13
C GLU A 16 -10.72 10.33 6.72
N VAL A 17 -9.45 10.48 7.13
CA VAL A 17 -8.91 11.73 7.67
C VAL A 17 -8.86 12.81 6.58
N ASP A 18 -8.32 12.51 5.39
CA ASP A 18 -8.26 13.47 4.28
C ASP A 18 -9.67 13.91 3.89
N THR A 19 -10.61 12.97 3.75
CA THR A 19 -12.02 13.27 3.44
C THR A 19 -12.65 14.16 4.51
N TRP A 20 -12.40 13.88 5.79
CA TRP A 20 -12.93 14.69 6.90
C TRP A 20 -12.35 16.11 6.91
N LEU A 21 -11.05 16.26 6.66
CA LEU A 21 -10.39 17.57 6.58
C LEU A 21 -10.92 18.39 5.40
N ASP A 22 -11.05 17.76 4.24
CA ASP A 22 -11.57 18.39 3.01
C ASP A 22 -13.02 18.82 3.18
N PHE A 23 -13.87 17.94 3.72
CA PHE A 23 -15.29 18.23 3.95
C PHE A 23 -15.48 19.43 4.89
N ASN A 24 -14.62 19.56 5.90
CA ASN A 24 -14.66 20.66 6.86
C ASN A 24 -13.82 21.89 6.42
N SER A 25 -13.21 21.87 5.23
CA SER A 25 -12.35 22.93 4.72
C SER A 25 -11.27 23.38 5.71
N ILE A 26 -10.68 22.43 6.43
CA ILE A 26 -9.72 22.71 7.49
C ILE A 26 -8.39 23.17 6.88
N PRO A 27 -7.87 24.36 7.24
CA PRO A 27 -6.57 24.79 6.77
C PRO A 27 -5.45 23.85 7.23
N SER A 28 -4.44 23.61 6.39
CA SER A 28 -3.36 22.65 6.68
C SER A 28 -2.63 22.90 8.01
N ARG A 29 -2.50 24.17 8.43
CA ARG A 29 -1.92 24.56 9.73
C ARG A 29 -2.67 23.99 10.94
N TRP A 30 -3.97 23.72 10.80
CA TRP A 30 -4.82 23.15 11.85
C TRP A 30 -4.97 21.65 11.70
N ALA A 31 -4.93 21.13 10.47
CA ALA A 31 -5.04 19.71 10.16
C ALA A 31 -4.04 18.85 10.96
N VAL A 32 -2.77 19.29 11.04
CA VAL A 32 -1.72 18.62 11.81
C VAL A 32 -2.09 18.46 13.28
N ARG A 33 -2.63 19.51 13.90
CA ARG A 33 -3.01 19.49 15.32
C ARG A 33 -4.22 18.61 15.57
N LEU A 34 -5.15 18.58 14.62
CA LEU A 34 -6.37 17.79 14.73
C LEU A 34 -6.12 16.29 14.59
N ILE A 35 -5.08 15.87 13.84
CA ILE A 35 -4.69 14.46 13.74
C ILE A 35 -4.53 13.80 15.11
N ALA A 36 -4.05 14.53 16.13
CA ALA A 36 -3.85 14.00 17.48
C ALA A 36 -5.11 13.30 18.03
N ALA A 37 -6.30 13.82 17.69
CA ALA A 37 -7.57 13.25 18.10
C ALA A 37 -7.98 11.99 17.30
N PHE A 38 -7.38 11.77 16.14
CA PHE A 38 -7.64 10.64 15.24
C PHE A 38 -6.64 9.51 15.38
N VAL A 39 -5.62 9.64 16.24
CA VAL A 39 -4.63 8.60 16.53
C VAL A 39 -4.70 8.13 17.98
N SER A 40 -4.35 6.87 18.22
CA SER A 40 -4.30 6.27 19.56
C SER A 40 -3.18 5.22 19.64
N GLY A 41 -2.87 4.73 20.85
CA GLY A 41 -1.85 3.71 21.05
C GLY A 41 -0.46 4.12 20.51
N PRO A 42 0.31 3.19 19.92
CA PRO A 42 1.62 3.48 19.32
C PRO A 42 1.62 4.64 18.30
N ALA A 43 0.54 4.83 17.56
CA ALA A 43 0.43 5.95 16.62
C ALA A 43 0.34 7.32 17.34
N SER A 44 -0.26 7.35 18.54
CA SER A 44 -0.32 8.55 19.38
C SER A 44 1.02 8.85 20.05
N GLU A 45 1.76 7.81 20.46
CA GLU A 45 3.14 7.95 20.98
C GLU A 45 4.04 8.61 19.93
N TYR A 46 4.06 8.08 18.70
CA TYR A 46 4.77 8.72 17.58
C TYR A 46 4.36 10.18 17.37
N PHE A 47 3.05 10.46 17.40
CA PHE A 47 2.57 11.81 17.19
C PHE A 47 3.08 12.77 18.28
N MET A 48 3.01 12.38 19.55
CA MET A 48 3.44 13.23 20.67
C MET A 48 4.96 13.41 20.70
N ASP A 49 5.73 12.36 20.42
CA ASP A 49 7.19 12.40 20.49
C ASP A 49 7.82 13.18 19.33
N PHE A 50 7.27 13.05 18.11
CA PHE A 50 7.90 13.59 16.90
C PHE A 50 7.13 14.73 16.22
N VAL A 51 5.80 14.70 16.23
CA VAL A 51 4.99 15.65 15.46
C VAL A 51 4.54 16.83 16.33
N ALA A 52 4.18 16.60 17.59
CA ALA A 52 3.70 17.64 18.49
C ALA A 52 4.80 18.67 18.85
N THR A 53 6.07 18.24 18.88
CA THR A 53 7.24 19.06 19.19
C THR A 53 7.52 20.15 18.15
N ASP A 54 7.15 19.93 16.89
CA ASP A 54 7.28 20.93 15.81
C ASP A 54 6.07 20.94 14.85
N SER A 55 4.86 20.96 15.40
CA SER A 55 3.61 20.85 14.63
C SER A 55 3.40 21.90 13.51
N GLY A 56 4.19 22.98 13.49
CA GLY A 56 4.12 24.03 12.47
C GLY A 56 4.85 23.72 11.17
N SER A 57 5.82 22.80 11.18
CA SER A 57 6.66 22.46 10.02
C SER A 57 6.18 21.24 9.23
N PHE A 58 5.35 20.39 9.85
CA PHE A 58 4.86 19.16 9.23
C PHE A 58 3.72 19.40 8.24
N LYS A 59 3.76 18.65 7.13
CA LYS A 59 2.63 18.44 6.22
C LYS A 59 1.96 17.10 6.51
N MET A 60 0.67 17.00 6.21
CA MET A 60 -0.12 15.76 6.35
C MET A 60 0.59 14.52 5.77
N LYS A 61 1.13 14.64 4.55
CA LYS A 61 1.87 13.57 3.87
C LYS A 61 3.11 13.09 4.66
N GLN A 62 3.80 13.99 5.36
CA GLN A 62 4.96 13.63 6.19
C GLN A 62 4.51 12.88 7.45
N ILE A 63 3.37 13.25 8.01
CA ILE A 63 2.79 12.55 9.16
C ILE A 63 2.37 11.14 8.77
N TYR A 64 1.69 10.96 7.62
CA TYR A 64 1.34 9.63 7.11
C TYR A 64 2.59 8.78 6.86
N SER A 65 3.62 9.35 6.25
CA SER A 65 4.87 8.63 5.97
C SER A 65 5.57 8.20 7.26
N GLY A 66 5.68 9.08 8.25
CA GLY A 66 6.34 8.75 9.51
C GLY A 66 5.51 7.83 10.42
N LEU A 67 4.19 7.94 10.42
CA LEU A 67 3.30 6.96 11.07
C LEU A 67 3.48 5.57 10.45
N PHE A 68 3.54 5.51 9.12
CA PHE A 68 3.80 4.27 8.41
C PHE A 68 5.17 3.69 8.80
N GLU A 69 6.22 4.51 8.80
CA GLU A 69 7.57 4.05 9.14
C GLU A 69 7.69 3.57 10.60
N TYR A 70 7.04 4.27 11.53
CA TYR A 70 7.02 3.93 12.95
C TYR A 70 6.20 2.67 13.24
N CYS A 71 4.99 2.57 12.67
CA CYS A 71 4.05 1.48 12.95
C CYS A 71 4.27 0.23 12.10
N PHE A 72 5.00 0.32 10.97
CA PHE A 72 5.32 -0.80 10.09
C PHE A 72 6.85 -1.07 10.06
N PRO A 73 7.37 -1.82 11.05
CA PRO A 73 8.76 -2.26 11.09
C PRO A 73 9.27 -2.87 9.78
N VAL A 74 10.59 -2.83 9.59
CA VAL A 74 11.29 -3.39 8.41
C VAL A 74 10.92 -4.85 8.19
N GLU A 75 10.75 -5.62 9.26
CA GLU A 75 10.36 -7.03 9.25
C GLU A 75 9.00 -7.23 8.57
N ILE A 76 8.05 -6.33 8.81
CA ILE A 76 6.71 -6.39 8.22
C ILE A 76 6.78 -6.08 6.72
N ARG A 77 7.57 -5.07 6.31
CA ARG A 77 7.81 -4.77 4.89
C ARG A 77 8.49 -5.94 4.18
N ARG A 78 9.43 -6.61 4.85
CA ARG A 78 10.08 -7.83 4.35
C ARG A 78 9.07 -8.96 4.17
N ASN A 79 8.17 -9.16 5.13
CA ASN A 79 7.11 -10.17 5.03
C ASN A 79 6.16 -9.85 3.87
N MET A 80 5.70 -8.60 3.75
CA MET A 80 4.87 -8.17 2.62
C MET A 80 5.54 -8.42 1.27
N ARG A 81 6.86 -8.15 1.16
CA ARG A 81 7.63 -8.46 -0.05
C ARG A 81 7.69 -9.96 -0.33
N ARG A 82 7.95 -10.77 0.70
CA ARG A 82 7.96 -12.22 0.56
C ARG A 82 6.60 -12.74 0.08
N ASP A 83 5.51 -12.24 0.65
CA ASP A 83 4.16 -12.65 0.28
C ASP A 83 3.80 -12.21 -1.15
N LEU A 84 4.28 -11.05 -1.59
CA LEU A 84 4.15 -10.58 -2.96
C LEU A 84 4.91 -11.49 -3.94
N LEU A 85 6.17 -11.83 -3.64
CA LEU A 85 7.01 -12.66 -4.51
C LEU A 85 6.56 -14.12 -4.54
N ALA A 86 5.92 -14.61 -3.48
CA ALA A 86 5.33 -15.94 -3.39
C ALA A 86 3.88 -16.01 -3.89
N ALA A 87 3.36 -14.93 -4.48
CA ALA A 87 1.98 -14.88 -4.94
C ALA A 87 1.79 -15.75 -6.20
N HIS A 88 0.95 -16.78 -6.08
CA HIS A 88 0.52 -17.60 -7.21
C HIS A 88 -1.00 -17.55 -7.37
N GLN A 89 -1.47 -17.71 -8.60
CA GLN A 89 -2.89 -17.86 -8.93
C GLN A 89 -3.39 -19.19 -8.36
N GLY A 90 -4.50 -19.17 -7.63
CA GLY A 90 -5.17 -20.40 -7.20
C GLY A 90 -5.81 -21.15 -8.37
N ASP A 91 -5.96 -22.47 -8.26
CA ASP A 91 -6.48 -23.33 -9.35
C ASP A 91 -7.85 -22.87 -9.89
N ASP A 92 -8.74 -22.42 -8.99
CA ASP A 92 -10.08 -21.89 -9.32
C ASP A 92 -10.14 -20.35 -9.36
N GLU A 93 -9.01 -19.66 -9.15
CA GLU A 93 -8.96 -18.20 -9.12
C GLU A 93 -8.95 -17.64 -10.55
N LYS A 94 -9.88 -16.74 -10.88
CA LYS A 94 -9.84 -16.02 -12.16
C LYS A 94 -8.59 -15.13 -12.22
N ILE A 95 -7.93 -15.08 -13.38
CA ILE A 95 -6.72 -14.27 -13.58
C ILE A 95 -6.90 -12.80 -13.17
N ARG A 96 -8.05 -12.20 -13.47
CA ARG A 96 -8.38 -10.82 -13.06
C ARG A 96 -8.37 -10.63 -11.54
N ASN A 97 -8.80 -11.62 -10.77
CA ASN A 97 -8.76 -11.56 -9.31
C ASN A 97 -7.32 -11.68 -8.81
N PHE A 98 -6.52 -12.56 -9.42
CA PHE A 98 -5.10 -12.68 -9.12
C PHE A 98 -4.35 -11.37 -9.38
N ILE A 99 -4.54 -10.75 -10.56
CA ILE A 99 -3.96 -9.44 -10.90
C ILE A 99 -4.35 -8.40 -9.85
N ARG A 100 -5.65 -8.28 -9.51
CA ARG A 100 -6.10 -7.33 -8.47
C ARG A 100 -5.43 -7.57 -7.11
N ARG A 101 -5.21 -8.83 -6.74
CA ARG A 101 -4.54 -9.20 -5.49
C ARG A 101 -3.07 -8.81 -5.51
N VAL A 102 -2.35 -9.10 -6.59
CA VAL A 102 -0.94 -8.69 -6.77
C VAL A 102 -0.81 -7.16 -6.75
N THR A 103 -1.68 -6.45 -7.48
CA THR A 103 -1.72 -4.97 -7.48
C THR A 103 -1.97 -4.39 -6.08
N ARG A 104 -2.82 -5.03 -5.28
CA ARG A 104 -3.06 -4.57 -3.90
C ARG A 104 -1.83 -4.80 -3.01
N LEU A 105 -1.14 -5.93 -3.17
CA LEU A 105 0.08 -6.23 -2.41
C LEU A 105 1.23 -5.30 -2.80
N SER A 106 1.38 -4.96 -4.08
CA SER A 106 2.43 -4.07 -4.56
C SER A 106 2.26 -2.63 -4.09
N LYS A 107 1.03 -2.10 -3.98
CA LYS A 107 0.76 -0.75 -3.44
C LYS A 107 1.36 -0.51 -2.05
N ARG A 108 1.56 -1.58 -1.28
CA ARG A 108 2.15 -1.54 0.07
C ARG A 108 3.66 -1.34 0.06
N LEU A 109 4.29 -1.51 -1.10
CA LEU A 109 5.73 -1.48 -1.32
C LEU A 109 6.04 -0.41 -2.37
N SER A 110 6.53 0.74 -1.91
CA SER A 110 6.79 1.91 -2.77
C SER A 110 7.87 1.69 -3.84
N ASP A 111 8.65 0.61 -3.75
CA ASP A 111 9.76 0.29 -4.64
C ASP A 111 9.44 -0.81 -5.67
N VAL A 112 8.20 -1.30 -5.71
CA VAL A 112 7.78 -2.29 -6.71
C VAL A 112 7.37 -1.58 -8.00
N SER A 113 8.10 -1.85 -9.09
CA SER A 113 7.80 -1.29 -10.40
C SER A 113 6.68 -2.04 -11.13
N ASP A 114 6.05 -1.38 -12.11
CA ASP A 114 5.03 -2.00 -12.96
C ASP A 114 5.54 -3.26 -13.67
N ARG A 115 6.80 -3.25 -14.12
CA ARG A 115 7.44 -4.43 -14.74
C ARG A 115 7.59 -5.60 -13.77
N GLN A 116 8.01 -5.33 -12.54
CA GLN A 116 8.07 -6.38 -11.51
C GLN A 116 6.69 -6.97 -11.26
N MET A 117 5.62 -6.15 -11.28
CA MET A 117 4.26 -6.68 -11.17
C MET A 117 3.87 -7.57 -12.36
N VAL A 118 4.20 -7.19 -13.59
CA VAL A 118 3.96 -8.02 -14.79
C VAL A 118 4.67 -9.36 -14.64
N GLN A 119 5.94 -9.35 -14.24
CA GLN A 119 6.71 -10.57 -14.02
C GLN A 119 6.10 -11.46 -12.94
N ILE A 120 5.71 -10.89 -11.78
CA ILE A 120 5.07 -11.64 -10.70
C ILE A 120 3.74 -12.26 -11.17
N VAL A 121 2.93 -11.52 -11.92
CA VAL A 121 1.68 -12.03 -12.48
C VAL A 121 1.95 -13.14 -13.50
N TRP A 122 2.93 -12.95 -14.37
CA TRP A 122 3.31 -13.94 -15.37
C TRP A 122 3.76 -15.24 -14.71
N ASP A 123 4.74 -15.17 -13.81
CA ASP A 123 5.33 -16.33 -13.14
C ASP A 123 4.34 -17.02 -12.19
N GLY A 124 3.45 -16.24 -11.58
CA GLY A 124 2.43 -16.71 -10.67
C GLY A 124 1.17 -17.28 -11.35
N ALA A 125 0.94 -17.01 -12.63
CA ALA A 125 -0.24 -17.47 -13.35
C ALA A 125 -0.22 -18.98 -13.63
N LEU A 126 -1.42 -19.56 -13.79
CA LEU A 126 -1.57 -20.98 -14.14
C LEU A 126 -0.86 -21.31 -15.45
N SER A 127 -0.22 -22.47 -15.52
CA SER A 127 0.61 -22.89 -16.67
C SER A 127 -0.10 -22.82 -18.02
N TYR A 128 -1.39 -23.16 -18.08
CA TYR A 128 -2.15 -23.08 -19.33
C TYR A 128 -2.37 -21.64 -19.82
N LEU A 129 -2.45 -20.66 -18.91
CA LEU A 129 -2.58 -19.25 -19.27
C LEU A 129 -1.28 -18.72 -19.85
N ARG A 130 -0.15 -19.06 -19.23
CA ARG A 130 1.19 -18.71 -19.75
C ARG A 130 1.41 -19.24 -21.16
N LEU A 131 1.00 -20.48 -21.43
CA LEU A 131 1.04 -21.06 -22.78
C LEU A 131 0.16 -20.28 -23.76
N LYS A 132 -1.09 -19.97 -23.39
CA LYS A 132 -1.98 -19.18 -24.25
C LYS A 132 -1.47 -17.77 -24.51
N TRP A 133 -0.82 -17.14 -23.52
CA TRP A 133 -0.22 -15.83 -23.69
C TRP A 133 0.97 -15.90 -24.66
N ALA A 134 1.84 -16.90 -24.51
CA ALA A 134 2.94 -17.11 -25.44
C ALA A 134 2.44 -17.40 -26.88
N ASP A 135 1.41 -18.23 -27.04
CA ASP A 135 0.78 -18.51 -28.35
C ASP A 135 0.19 -17.25 -28.99
N ALA A 136 -0.32 -16.33 -28.17
CA ALA A 136 -0.84 -15.03 -28.60
C ALA A 136 0.26 -13.97 -28.82
N GLY A 137 1.53 -14.30 -28.58
CA GLY A 137 2.67 -13.40 -28.74
C GLY A 137 2.89 -12.41 -27.60
N PHE A 138 2.27 -12.63 -26.44
CA PHE A 138 2.55 -11.85 -25.23
C PHE A 138 3.82 -12.34 -24.56
N ASP A 139 4.53 -11.40 -23.94
CA ASP A 139 5.76 -11.63 -23.19
C ASP A 139 5.85 -10.65 -22.01
N PHE A 140 6.39 -11.09 -20.88
CA PHE A 140 6.44 -10.31 -19.64
C PHE A 140 7.35 -9.07 -19.74
N GLU A 141 8.32 -9.02 -20.66
CA GLU A 141 9.19 -7.85 -20.87
C GLU A 141 8.50 -6.75 -21.68
N THR A 142 7.51 -7.10 -22.49
CA THR A 142 6.90 -6.21 -23.49
C THR A 142 5.41 -5.93 -23.25
N SER A 143 4.72 -6.79 -22.52
CA SER A 143 3.27 -6.71 -22.29
C SER A 143 2.96 -5.96 -21.01
N SER A 144 1.78 -5.33 -20.95
CA SER A 144 1.30 -4.65 -19.75
C SER A 144 0.30 -5.53 -18.98
N LEU A 145 0.11 -5.24 -17.68
CA LEU A 145 -0.89 -5.94 -16.85
C LEU A 145 -2.32 -5.87 -17.41
N SER A 146 -2.66 -4.85 -18.19
CA SER A 146 -3.98 -4.73 -18.82
C SER A 146 -4.13 -5.58 -20.08
N ALA A 147 -3.02 -6.02 -20.67
CA ALA A 147 -3.00 -6.88 -21.85
C ALA A 147 -3.10 -8.38 -21.48
N LEU A 148 -2.70 -8.74 -20.25
CA LEU A 148 -2.77 -10.09 -19.68
C LEU A 148 -4.15 -10.38 -19.06
#